data_AF-A0A954HTB9-F1
#
_entry.id   AF-A0A954HTB9-F1
#
_cell.length_a   1.000
_cell.length_b   1.000
_cell.length_c   1.000
_cell.angle_alpha   90.00
_cell.angle_beta   90.00
_cell.angle_gamma   90.00
#
_symmetry.space_group_name_H-M   'P 1'
#
loop_
_entity.id
_entity.type
_entity.pdbx_description
1 polymer ?
#
loop_
_entity_poly.entity_id
_entity_poly.type
_entity_poly.pdbx_seq_one_letter_code
_entity_poly.pdbx_strand_id
1 'polypeptide(L)'
;MMRRGFTLMEVMLAVALTSLLMAALYSAMSIYWTSASESFIEIERAQIARALLREIARDIQSVTFVEQQSTGSESDDDESDDEMVDADTALASYTSGLFGTTDDLVLYISRPDRSQSYISAQELVSPADRSSEAMIVRYLLSVDGGNGLSGEFAAGTAMDSSTGSDPVRGLACMQGDLTGLSNAISLGDLELQVAATKMLAEEVGQLSFQYFDGAEYLTEWDSTAQNMMPLAIVVELTLRTLPDAQGRVPEEGQAGYLPPTTHRLVVPIPVAKPYVEETAI
;
A
#
# COMPACT_ATOMS: atom_id res chain seq x y z
N MET A 1 66.09 9.70 49.88
CA MET A 1 64.70 9.64 49.37
C MET A 1 64.31 8.18 49.19
N MET A 2 63.60 7.58 50.14
CA MET A 2 63.11 6.20 50.01
C MET A 2 61.84 6.21 49.15
N ARG A 3 61.89 5.56 47.98
CA ARG A 3 60.70 5.28 47.17
C ARG A 3 59.96 4.13 47.85
N ARG A 4 58.76 4.37 48.37
CA ARG A 4 57.86 3.31 48.84
C ARG A 4 57.40 2.49 47.62
N GLY A 5 57.64 1.19 47.65
CA GLY A 5 57.08 0.25 46.67
C GLY A 5 55.61 -0.03 46.95
N PHE A 6 54.86 -0.47 45.93
CA PHE A 6 53.45 -0.83 46.07
C PHE A 6 53.27 -2.07 46.94
N THR A 7 52.21 -2.07 47.76
CA THR A 7 51.84 -3.23 48.57
C THR A 7 51.06 -4.23 47.71
N LEU A 8 51.18 -5.53 48.01
CA LEU A 8 50.52 -6.60 47.25
C LEU A 8 48.98 -6.46 47.28
N MET A 9 48.43 -5.96 48.40
CA MET A 9 47.00 -5.66 48.56
C MET A 9 46.53 -4.57 47.58
N GLU A 10 47.35 -3.55 47.37
CA GLU A 10 47.02 -2.42 46.48
C GLU A 10 47.03 -2.83 45.01
N VAL A 11 47.95 -3.72 44.62
CA VAL A 11 47.95 -4.34 43.29
C VAL A 11 46.70 -5.20 43.09
N MET A 12 46.31 -6.01 44.08
CA MET A 12 45.08 -6.81 44.01
C MET A 12 43.82 -5.94 43.90
N LEU A 13 43.76 -4.85 44.68
CA LEU A 13 42.63 -3.92 44.66
C LEU A 13 42.56 -3.16 43.33
N ALA A 14 43.70 -2.75 42.79
CA ALA A 14 43.77 -2.13 41.47
C ALA A 14 43.27 -3.08 40.38
N VAL A 15 43.70 -4.35 40.39
CA VAL A 15 43.25 -5.36 39.41
C VAL A 15 41.76 -5.71 39.58
N ALA A 16 41.25 -5.73 40.82
CA ALA A 16 39.83 -5.94 41.08
C ALA A 16 38.98 -4.76 40.56
N LEU A 17 39.43 -3.52 40.78
CA LEU A 17 38.73 -2.34 40.28
C LEU A 17 38.79 -2.21 38.76
N THR A 18 39.93 -2.51 38.13
CA THR A 18 40.04 -2.46 36.67
C THR A 18 39.21 -3.54 36.01
N SER A 19 39.15 -4.75 36.57
CA SER A 19 38.30 -5.83 36.04
C SER A 19 36.82 -5.51 36.21
N LEU A 20 36.40 -4.95 37.36
CA LEU A 20 35.04 -4.46 37.58
C LEU A 20 34.67 -3.37 36.57
N LEU A 21 35.55 -2.39 36.36
CA LEU A 21 35.32 -1.30 35.40
C LEU A 21 35.20 -1.85 33.98
N MET A 22 36.09 -2.77 33.58
CA MET A 22 36.05 -3.38 32.25
C MET A 22 34.76 -4.20 32.04
N ALA A 23 34.28 -4.91 33.07
CA ALA A 23 33.03 -5.66 33.02
C ALA A 23 31.81 -4.74 32.86
N ALA A 24 31.76 -3.62 33.59
CA ALA A 24 30.71 -2.62 33.44
C ALA A 24 30.71 -1.97 32.05
N LEU A 25 31.89 -1.66 31.52
CA LEU A 25 32.05 -1.06 30.20
C LEU A 25 31.66 -2.05 29.09
N TYR A 26 32.03 -3.33 29.24
CA TYR A 26 31.61 -4.39 28.33
C TYR A 26 30.08 -4.55 28.32
N SER A 27 29.44 -4.55 29.50
CA SER A 27 27.97 -4.62 29.61
C SER A 27 27.28 -3.41 28.97
N ALA A 28 27.79 -2.20 29.18
CA ALA A 28 27.24 -1.00 28.53
C ALA A 28 27.38 -1.07 27.01
N MET A 29 28.53 -1.54 26.51
CA MET A 29 28.77 -1.69 25.08
C MET A 29 27.86 -2.76 24.47
N SER A 30 27.66 -3.90 25.12
CA SER A 30 26.80 -4.96 24.60
C SER A 30 25.33 -4.51 24.50
N ILE A 31 24.85 -3.74 25.49
CA ILE A 31 23.51 -3.16 25.43
C ILE A 31 23.40 -2.19 24.24
N TYR A 32 24.38 -1.32 24.05
CA TYR A 32 24.39 -0.37 22.93
C TYR A 32 24.31 -1.08 21.58
N TRP A 33 25.09 -2.14 21.36
CA TRP A 33 25.06 -2.87 20.08
C TRP A 33 23.70 -3.52 19.80
N THR A 34 23.09 -4.19 20.79
CA THR A 34 21.80 -4.86 20.61
C THR A 34 20.67 -3.85 20.38
N SER A 35 20.61 -2.77 21.17
CA SER A 35 19.59 -1.73 20.98
C SER A 35 19.77 -0.97 19.67
N ALA A 36 21.01 -0.74 19.23
CA ALA A 36 21.27 -0.09 17.95
C ALA A 36 20.76 -0.95 16.77
N SER A 37 21.01 -2.26 16.77
CA SER A 37 20.55 -3.14 15.68
C SER A 37 19.02 -3.19 15.55
N GLU A 38 18.29 -3.27 16.66
CA GLU A 38 16.82 -3.31 16.65
C GLU A 38 16.21 -2.00 16.12
N SER A 39 16.84 -0.86 16.47
CA SER A 39 16.37 0.45 16.04
C SER A 39 16.45 0.64 14.52
N PHE A 40 17.45 0.06 13.86
CA PHE A 40 17.59 0.21 12.41
C PHE A 40 16.47 -0.47 11.64
N ILE A 41 16.09 -1.68 12.07
CA ILE A 41 15.01 -2.44 11.42
C ILE A 41 13.68 -1.72 11.58
N GLU A 42 13.40 -1.19 12.77
CA GLU A 42 12.16 -0.44 13.02
C GLU A 42 12.10 0.85 12.18
N ILE A 43 13.23 1.56 12.04
CA ILE A 43 13.32 2.75 11.19
C ILE A 43 13.08 2.38 9.72
N GLU A 44 13.67 1.28 9.24
CA GLU A 44 13.51 0.81 7.86
C GLU A 44 12.03 0.50 7.57
N ARG A 45 11.37 -0.26 8.44
CA ARG A 45 9.94 -0.60 8.28
C ARG A 45 9.05 0.64 8.33
N ALA A 46 9.31 1.56 9.25
CA ALA A 46 8.59 2.82 9.31
C ALA A 46 8.79 3.68 8.04
N GLN A 47 9.98 3.63 7.42
CA GLN A 47 10.25 4.31 6.16
C GLN A 47 9.53 3.67 4.99
N ILE A 48 9.50 2.33 4.91
CA ILE A 48 8.73 1.58 3.90
C ILE A 48 7.23 1.93 4.02
N ALA A 49 6.63 1.79 5.21
CA ALA A 49 5.23 2.13 5.44
C ALA A 49 4.94 3.59 5.06
N ARG A 50 5.82 4.53 5.44
CA ARG A 50 5.65 5.94 5.11
C ARG A 50 5.75 6.22 3.61
N ALA A 51 6.64 5.52 2.89
CA ALA A 51 6.78 5.66 1.45
C ALA A 51 5.51 5.17 0.74
N LEU A 52 5.03 3.97 1.09
CA LEU A 52 3.81 3.36 0.53
C LEU A 52 2.57 4.21 0.80
N LEU A 53 2.35 4.61 2.06
CA LEU A 53 1.20 5.45 2.42
C LEU A 53 1.23 6.82 1.71
N ARG A 54 2.42 7.39 1.50
CA ARG A 54 2.57 8.65 0.77
C ARG A 54 2.33 8.49 -0.73
N GLU A 55 2.68 7.34 -1.30
CA GLU A 55 2.39 6.99 -2.69
C GLU A 55 0.87 6.85 -2.89
N ILE A 56 0.22 5.99 -2.10
CA ILE A 56 -1.24 5.81 -2.11
C ILE A 56 -1.95 7.15 -1.89
N ALA A 57 -1.52 7.96 -0.92
CA ALA A 57 -2.12 9.26 -0.64
C ALA A 57 -1.98 10.24 -1.81
N ARG A 58 -0.83 10.26 -2.50
CA ARG A 58 -0.64 11.10 -3.68
C ARG A 58 -1.62 10.69 -4.78
N ASP A 59 -1.84 9.40 -4.93
CA ASP A 59 -2.66 8.83 -5.99
C ASP A 59 -4.15 9.13 -5.73
N ILE A 60 -4.60 8.93 -4.48
CA ILE A 60 -5.93 9.35 -4.01
C ILE A 60 -6.15 10.86 -4.23
N GLN A 61 -5.15 11.70 -3.97
CA GLN A 61 -5.26 13.14 -4.17
C GLN A 61 -5.28 13.56 -5.65
N SER A 62 -4.87 12.69 -6.56
CA SER A 62 -4.89 12.91 -8.01
C SER A 62 -6.13 12.37 -8.72
N VAL A 63 -7.11 11.87 -7.96
CA VAL A 63 -8.38 11.36 -8.48
C VAL A 63 -9.14 12.47 -9.21
N THR A 64 -9.68 12.10 -10.37
CA THR A 64 -10.57 12.94 -11.17
C THR A 64 -11.97 12.40 -11.12
N PHE A 65 -12.95 13.28 -10.96
CA PHE A 65 -14.37 12.93 -10.95
C PHE A 65 -15.14 13.96 -11.76
N VAL A 66 -16.04 13.47 -12.60
CA VAL A 66 -16.98 14.29 -13.37
C VAL A 66 -18.38 13.93 -12.89
N GLU A 67 -19.05 14.90 -12.27
CA GLU A 67 -20.44 14.76 -11.85
C GLU A 67 -21.34 14.61 -13.08
N GLN A 68 -22.22 13.62 -13.06
CA GLN A 68 -23.21 13.42 -14.10
C GLN A 68 -24.28 14.50 -13.96
N GLN A 69 -24.44 15.35 -14.99
CA GLN A 69 -25.54 16.30 -15.03
C GLN A 69 -26.82 15.55 -15.39
N SER A 70 -27.77 15.55 -14.46
CA SER A 70 -29.17 15.20 -14.74
C SER A 70 -29.75 16.21 -15.72
N THR A 71 -29.45 16.03 -17.00
CA THR A 71 -30.02 16.84 -18.07
C THR A 71 -31.46 16.37 -18.21
N GLY A 72 -32.42 17.19 -17.80
CA GLY A 72 -33.85 16.92 -17.90
C GLY A 72 -34.34 16.85 -19.35
N SER A 73 -33.91 15.81 -20.07
CA SER A 73 -34.59 15.30 -21.26
C SER A 73 -35.55 14.23 -20.77
N GLU A 74 -36.85 14.50 -20.90
CA GLU A 74 -37.90 13.48 -20.90
C GLU A 74 -37.50 12.39 -21.92
N SER A 75 -36.87 11.34 -21.41
CA SER A 75 -36.44 10.15 -22.13
C SER A 75 -36.89 9.00 -21.26
N ASP A 76 -37.65 8.08 -21.85
CA ASP A 76 -38.32 6.97 -21.19
C ASP A 76 -37.46 6.29 -20.12
N ASP A 77 -38.11 5.96 -19.00
CA ASP A 77 -37.61 5.26 -17.82
C ASP A 77 -36.58 4.16 -18.18
N ASP A 78 -35.30 4.50 -18.14
CA ASP A 78 -34.30 3.59 -17.59
C ASP A 78 -34.06 4.11 -16.17
N GLU A 79 -34.68 3.45 -15.20
CA GLU A 79 -34.20 3.46 -13.82
C GLU A 79 -32.72 3.07 -13.91
N SER A 80 -31.81 4.07 -13.89
CA SER A 80 -30.44 3.81 -13.52
C SER A 80 -30.52 3.36 -12.08
N ASP A 81 -30.60 2.04 -11.90
CA ASP A 81 -30.46 1.41 -10.61
C ASP A 81 -29.21 2.03 -9.98
N ASP A 82 -29.38 2.80 -8.90
CA ASP A 82 -28.32 3.18 -7.96
C ASP A 82 -27.84 1.93 -7.20
N GLU A 83 -27.73 0.80 -7.91
CA GLU A 83 -27.14 -0.43 -7.44
C GLU A 83 -25.63 -0.24 -7.48
N MET A 84 -25.01 -0.42 -6.33
CA MET A 84 -23.57 -0.47 -6.22
C MET A 84 -23.09 -1.66 -7.07
N VAL A 85 -22.39 -1.37 -8.16
CA VAL A 85 -21.89 -2.41 -9.07
C VAL A 85 -20.60 -3.02 -8.52
N ASP A 86 -20.30 -4.26 -8.89
CA ASP A 86 -19.04 -4.90 -8.51
C ASP A 86 -17.82 -4.18 -9.12
N ALA A 87 -16.66 -4.29 -8.46
CA ALA A 87 -15.41 -3.65 -8.85
C ALA A 87 -15.06 -3.87 -10.31
N ASP A 88 -15.16 -5.09 -10.81
CA ASP A 88 -14.75 -5.40 -12.18
C ASP A 88 -15.75 -4.84 -13.20
N THR A 89 -17.03 -4.70 -12.81
CA THR A 89 -18.09 -4.08 -13.65
C THR A 89 -17.93 -2.56 -13.71
N ALA A 90 -17.66 -1.94 -12.55
CA ALA A 90 -17.30 -0.52 -12.44
C ALA A 90 -16.09 -0.19 -13.32
N LEU A 91 -15.06 -1.03 -13.22
CA LEU A 91 -13.80 -0.88 -13.93
C LEU A 91 -13.94 -0.96 -15.46
N ALA A 92 -14.92 -1.74 -15.95
CA ALA A 92 -15.23 -1.88 -17.38
C ALA A 92 -16.12 -0.76 -17.94
N SER A 93 -16.90 -0.09 -17.09
CA SER A 93 -17.98 0.83 -17.50
C SER A 93 -17.65 2.29 -17.23
N TYR A 94 -16.89 2.56 -16.17
CA TYR A 94 -16.58 3.90 -15.71
C TYR A 94 -15.25 4.40 -16.25
N THR A 95 -15.16 5.73 -16.38
CA THR A 95 -13.99 6.43 -16.93
C THR A 95 -13.45 7.52 -16.00
N SER A 96 -14.13 7.77 -14.87
CA SER A 96 -13.73 8.72 -13.85
C SER A 96 -14.30 8.33 -12.49
N GLY A 97 -13.76 8.90 -11.42
CA GLY A 97 -14.20 8.70 -10.06
C GLY A 97 -13.32 7.75 -9.28
N LEU A 98 -13.93 7.16 -8.27
CA LEU A 98 -13.30 6.22 -7.35
C LEU A 98 -14.30 5.13 -7.05
N PHE A 99 -13.81 3.90 -7.11
CA PHE A 99 -14.53 2.72 -6.69
C PHE A 99 -13.65 1.96 -5.71
N GLY A 100 -14.22 1.41 -4.65
CA GLY A 100 -13.46 0.51 -3.82
C GLY A 100 -14.26 -0.18 -2.74
N THR A 101 -13.71 -1.27 -2.28
CA THR A 101 -14.16 -2.04 -1.13
C THR A 101 -13.12 -1.88 -0.01
N THR A 102 -13.18 -2.74 1.01
CA THR A 102 -12.20 -2.72 2.10
C THR A 102 -10.81 -3.16 1.63
N ASP A 103 -10.71 -4.13 0.71
CA ASP A 103 -9.42 -4.74 0.33
C ASP A 103 -8.93 -4.32 -1.07
N ASP A 104 -9.79 -3.68 -1.85
CA ASP A 104 -9.52 -3.27 -3.23
C ASP A 104 -9.91 -1.81 -3.45
N LEU A 105 -9.00 -1.04 -4.02
CA LEU A 105 -9.20 0.38 -4.30
C LEU A 105 -8.83 0.69 -5.74
N VAL A 106 -9.80 1.19 -6.49
CA VAL A 106 -9.68 1.61 -7.88
C VAL A 106 -9.81 3.13 -7.98
N LEU A 107 -8.82 3.74 -8.62
CA LEU A 107 -8.70 5.18 -8.78
C LEU A 107 -8.57 5.53 -10.25
N TYR A 108 -9.41 6.44 -10.72
CA TYR A 108 -9.23 7.12 -12.00
C TYR A 108 -8.52 8.45 -11.74
N ILE A 109 -7.27 8.55 -12.15
CA ILE A 109 -6.39 9.66 -11.79
C ILE A 109 -5.91 10.43 -13.02
N SER A 110 -5.57 11.70 -12.81
CA SER A 110 -4.85 12.47 -13.82
C SER A 110 -3.38 12.66 -13.44
N ARG A 111 -2.49 12.22 -14.32
CA ARG A 111 -1.05 12.44 -14.19
C ARG A 111 -0.50 13.04 -15.48
N PRO A 112 -0.32 14.36 -15.57
CA PRO A 112 0.37 14.94 -16.71
C PRO A 112 1.83 14.45 -16.72
N ASP A 113 2.27 13.83 -17.81
CA ASP A 113 3.66 13.45 -17.96
C ASP A 113 4.52 14.73 -18.09
N ARG A 114 5.64 14.75 -17.36
CA ARG A 114 6.60 15.85 -17.41
C ARG A 114 7.43 15.80 -18.70
N SER A 115 7.66 14.62 -19.24
CA SER A 115 8.12 14.48 -20.61
C SER A 115 6.91 14.61 -21.53
N GLN A 116 6.78 15.73 -22.24
CA GLN A 116 5.82 15.86 -23.35
C GLN A 116 6.23 14.97 -24.55
N SER A 117 6.68 13.75 -24.30
CA SER A 117 7.12 12.77 -25.29
C SER A 117 5.89 12.00 -25.73
N TYR A 118 5.25 12.49 -26.78
CA TYR A 118 4.15 11.77 -27.42
C TYR A 118 4.71 10.65 -28.29
N ILE A 119 4.57 9.39 -27.87
CA ILE A 119 4.86 8.23 -28.72
C ILE A 119 3.65 8.00 -29.61
N SER A 120 3.86 7.96 -30.92
CA SER A 120 2.77 7.72 -31.87
C SER A 120 2.23 6.29 -31.71
N ALA A 121 0.94 6.08 -31.96
CA ALA A 121 0.32 4.77 -31.87
C ALA A 121 0.95 3.71 -32.81
N GLN A 122 1.70 4.14 -33.85
CA GLN A 122 2.42 3.23 -34.75
C GLN A 122 3.75 2.71 -34.17
N GLU A 123 4.28 3.34 -33.11
CA GLU A 123 5.58 3.04 -32.50
C GLU A 123 5.42 2.44 -31.08
N LEU A 124 4.18 2.22 -30.66
CA LEU A 124 3.82 1.63 -29.37
C LEU A 124 4.17 0.14 -29.35
N VAL A 125 5.05 -0.28 -28.44
CA VAL A 125 5.42 -1.69 -28.23
C VAL A 125 4.64 -2.30 -27.07
N SER A 126 4.40 -1.53 -26.00
CA SER A 126 3.57 -1.92 -24.85
C SER A 126 2.46 -0.89 -24.58
N PRO A 127 1.26 -1.30 -24.13
CA PRO A 127 0.22 -0.38 -23.63
C PRO A 127 0.72 0.55 -22.51
N ALA A 128 1.72 0.11 -21.74
CA ALA A 128 2.35 0.89 -20.68
C ALA A 128 3.25 2.03 -21.20
N ASP A 129 3.68 1.99 -22.46
CA ASP A 129 4.53 3.04 -23.09
C ASP A 129 3.71 4.24 -23.58
N ARG A 130 2.37 4.15 -23.52
CA ARG A 130 1.50 5.23 -23.95
C ARG A 130 1.55 6.38 -22.94
N SER A 131 2.04 7.54 -23.38
CA SER A 131 1.89 8.78 -22.61
C SER A 131 0.41 9.18 -22.59
N SER A 132 -0.24 9.03 -21.44
CA SER A 132 -1.62 9.45 -21.24
C SER A 132 -1.71 10.27 -19.97
N GLU A 133 -2.58 11.28 -20.00
CA GLU A 133 -2.88 12.08 -18.82
C GLU A 133 -3.93 11.43 -17.94
N ALA A 134 -4.71 10.48 -18.48
CA ALA A 134 -5.73 9.72 -17.76
C ALA A 134 -5.24 8.29 -17.51
N MET A 135 -5.14 7.91 -16.24
CA MET A 135 -4.59 6.62 -15.82
C MET A 135 -5.57 5.93 -14.88
N ILE A 136 -5.57 4.60 -14.92
CA ILE A 136 -6.21 3.77 -13.91
C ILE A 136 -5.13 3.24 -12.97
N VAL A 137 -5.38 3.32 -11.66
CA VAL A 137 -4.58 2.68 -10.62
C VAL A 137 -5.48 1.82 -9.75
N ARG A 138 -5.11 0.55 -9.55
CA ARG A 138 -5.79 -0.39 -8.64
C ARG A 138 -4.81 -0.93 -7.61
N TYR A 139 -5.12 -0.76 -6.34
CA TYR A 139 -4.37 -1.33 -5.22
C TYR A 139 -5.06 -2.57 -4.69
N LEU A 140 -4.31 -3.66 -4.60
CA LEU A 140 -4.82 -4.92 -4.07
C LEU A 140 -3.71 -5.68 -3.35
N LEU A 141 -4.09 -6.54 -2.40
CA LEU A 141 -3.17 -7.49 -1.81
C LEU A 141 -3.04 -8.70 -2.74
N SER A 142 -1.81 -9.04 -3.13
CA SER A 142 -1.54 -10.26 -3.89
C SER A 142 -1.52 -11.45 -2.94
N VAL A 143 -2.43 -12.39 -3.18
CA VAL A 143 -2.63 -13.56 -2.32
C VAL A 143 -2.66 -14.81 -3.19
N ASP A 144 -1.82 -15.77 -2.86
CA ASP A 144 -1.76 -17.08 -3.48
C ASP A 144 -3.06 -17.86 -3.20
N GLY A 145 -3.67 -18.39 -4.26
CA GLY A 145 -5.02 -18.94 -4.22
C GLY A 145 -6.14 -17.91 -4.07
N GLY A 146 -5.84 -16.61 -4.21
CA GLY A 146 -6.83 -15.54 -4.31
C GLY A 146 -7.61 -15.58 -5.63
N ASN A 147 -8.67 -14.79 -5.72
CA ASN A 147 -9.52 -14.71 -6.91
C ASN A 147 -9.05 -13.61 -7.88
N GLY A 148 -9.34 -13.78 -9.17
CA GLY A 148 -9.10 -12.79 -10.21
C GLY A 148 -7.63 -12.39 -10.30
N LEU A 149 -7.38 -11.08 -10.47
CA LEU A 149 -6.03 -10.52 -10.61
C LEU A 149 -5.11 -10.82 -9.42
N SER A 150 -5.66 -10.88 -8.20
CA SER A 150 -4.86 -11.08 -6.98
C SER A 150 -4.13 -12.43 -6.96
N GLY A 151 -4.82 -13.50 -7.36
CA GLY A 151 -4.30 -14.86 -7.44
C GLY A 151 -3.45 -15.11 -8.67
N GLU A 152 -3.87 -14.59 -9.84
CA GLU A 152 -3.10 -14.75 -11.08
C GLU A 152 -1.72 -14.07 -10.98
N PHE A 153 -1.68 -12.86 -10.41
CA PHE A 153 -0.42 -12.16 -10.16
C PHE A 153 0.45 -12.88 -9.11
N ALA A 154 -0.15 -13.44 -8.06
CA ALA A 154 0.56 -14.22 -7.06
C ALA A 154 1.20 -15.48 -7.67
N ALA A 155 0.49 -16.17 -8.58
CA ALA A 155 0.98 -17.35 -9.27
C ALA A 155 2.18 -17.03 -10.19
N GLY A 156 2.14 -15.89 -10.91
CA GLY A 156 3.22 -15.45 -11.79
C GLY A 156 4.50 -15.00 -11.06
N THR A 157 4.37 -14.53 -9.81
CA THR A 157 5.49 -14.09 -8.98
C THR A 157 6.11 -15.22 -8.14
N ALA A 158 5.47 -16.39 -8.10
CA ALA A 158 5.97 -17.58 -7.42
C ALA A 158 7.19 -18.19 -8.16
N MET A 159 8.35 -17.55 -8.06
CA MET A 159 9.63 -18.18 -8.37
C MET A 159 9.96 -19.16 -7.24
N ASP A 160 9.73 -20.44 -7.50
CA ASP A 160 10.29 -21.57 -6.74
C ASP A 160 10.00 -21.57 -5.22
N SER A 161 8.78 -21.96 -4.81
CA SER A 161 8.60 -22.61 -3.51
C SER A 161 7.23 -23.29 -3.42
N SER A 162 7.30 -24.61 -3.53
CA SER A 162 6.29 -25.53 -3.04
C SER A 162 6.01 -25.27 -1.55
N THR A 163 4.74 -25.14 -1.18
CA THR A 163 4.26 -25.31 0.21
C THR A 163 4.75 -24.24 1.20
N GLY A 164 4.75 -22.97 0.82
CA GLY A 164 4.83 -21.87 1.81
C GLY A 164 3.54 -21.81 2.65
N SER A 165 3.66 -21.62 3.96
CA SER A 165 2.50 -21.51 4.87
C SER A 165 1.76 -20.17 4.75
N ASP A 166 2.38 -19.19 4.09
CA ASP A 166 1.85 -17.83 4.00
C ASP A 166 1.24 -17.59 2.61
N PRO A 167 -0.08 -17.40 2.52
CA PRO A 167 -0.74 -17.14 1.25
C PRO A 167 -0.50 -15.70 0.76
N VAL A 168 -0.18 -14.75 1.64
CA VAL A 168 -0.01 -13.35 1.21
C VAL A 168 1.38 -13.18 0.59
N ARG A 169 1.44 -12.57 -0.60
CA ARG A 169 2.71 -12.24 -1.28
C ARG A 169 3.13 -10.80 -1.03
N GLY A 170 2.17 -9.88 -0.97
CA GLY A 170 2.45 -8.47 -0.67
C GLY A 170 1.44 -7.52 -1.29
N LEU A 171 1.73 -6.23 -1.21
CA LEU A 171 0.95 -5.18 -1.88
C LEU A 171 1.32 -5.13 -3.36
N ALA A 172 0.32 -5.26 -4.22
CA ALA A 172 0.44 -5.08 -5.65
C ALA A 172 -0.32 -3.82 -6.09
N CYS A 173 0.18 -3.22 -7.17
CA CYS A 173 -0.44 -2.07 -7.81
C CYS A 173 -0.52 -2.33 -9.31
N MET A 174 -1.74 -2.33 -9.83
CA MET A 174 -1.99 -2.31 -11.27
C MET A 174 -2.05 -0.87 -11.73
N GLN A 175 -1.31 -0.53 -12.78
CA GLN A 175 -1.32 0.82 -13.35
C GLN A 175 -1.22 0.77 -14.88
N GLY A 176 -2.03 1.59 -15.55
CA GLY A 176 -1.98 1.73 -17.00
C GLY A 176 -2.75 2.94 -17.52
N ASP A 177 -2.58 3.25 -18.80
CA ASP A 177 -3.42 4.21 -19.51
C ASP A 177 -4.89 3.79 -19.43
N LEU A 178 -5.77 4.77 -19.20
CA LEU A 178 -7.21 4.56 -19.11
C LEU A 178 -7.73 3.74 -20.29
N THR A 179 -7.41 4.13 -21.53
CA THR A 179 -7.97 3.47 -22.72
C THR A 179 -7.45 2.04 -22.89
N GLY A 180 -6.16 1.83 -22.66
CA GLY A 180 -5.55 0.51 -22.77
C GLY A 180 -6.09 -0.46 -21.71
N LEU A 181 -6.11 -0.02 -20.45
CA LEU A 181 -6.49 -0.87 -19.34
C LEU A 181 -8.01 -1.09 -19.29
N SER A 182 -8.83 -0.06 -19.50
CA SER A 182 -10.30 -0.22 -19.52
C SER A 182 -10.73 -1.25 -20.56
N ASN A 183 -10.14 -1.23 -21.76
CA ASN A 183 -10.43 -2.23 -22.79
C ASN A 183 -10.01 -3.65 -22.37
N ALA A 184 -8.84 -3.80 -21.75
CA ALA A 184 -8.38 -5.09 -21.25
C ALA A 184 -9.32 -5.66 -20.18
N ILE A 185 -9.79 -4.79 -19.28
CA ILE A 185 -10.75 -5.13 -18.24
C ILE A 185 -12.10 -5.53 -18.85
N SER A 186 -12.66 -4.72 -19.76
CA SER A 186 -13.94 -5.02 -20.41
C SER A 186 -13.92 -6.33 -21.20
N LEU A 187 -12.75 -6.73 -21.73
CA LEU A 187 -12.56 -8.00 -22.43
C LEU A 187 -12.22 -9.17 -21.51
N GLY A 188 -11.99 -8.92 -20.21
CA GLY A 188 -11.54 -9.94 -19.26
C GLY A 188 -10.11 -10.44 -19.53
N ASP A 189 -9.27 -9.64 -20.18
CA ASP A 189 -7.88 -9.98 -20.50
C ASP A 189 -7.01 -9.82 -19.23
N LEU A 190 -6.91 -10.92 -18.47
CA LEU A 190 -6.10 -10.98 -17.26
C LEU A 190 -4.60 -10.94 -17.54
N GLU A 191 -4.15 -11.42 -18.71
CA GLU A 191 -2.71 -11.44 -19.06
C GLU A 191 -2.18 -10.01 -19.16
N LEU A 192 -2.93 -9.12 -19.83
CA LEU A 192 -2.58 -7.71 -19.91
C LEU A 192 -2.66 -7.00 -18.55
N GLN A 193 -3.68 -7.31 -17.74
CA GLN A 193 -3.81 -6.76 -16.38
C GLN A 193 -2.66 -7.18 -15.45
N VAL A 194 -2.24 -8.45 -15.51
CA VAL A 194 -1.08 -8.97 -14.79
C VAL A 194 0.20 -8.29 -15.27
N ALA A 195 0.37 -8.09 -16.57
CA ALA A 195 1.51 -7.36 -17.14
C ALA A 195 1.54 -5.88 -16.71
N ALA A 196 0.38 -5.26 -16.46
CA ALA A 196 0.24 -3.92 -15.92
C ALA A 196 0.34 -3.86 -14.38
N THR A 197 0.47 -5.01 -13.71
CA THR A 197 0.57 -5.12 -12.25
C THR A 197 2.02 -5.24 -11.82
N LYS A 198 2.38 -4.52 -10.77
CA LYS A 198 3.69 -4.54 -10.16
C LYS A 198 3.59 -4.75 -8.65
N MET A 199 4.50 -5.55 -8.11
CA MET A 199 4.68 -5.68 -6.66
C MET A 199 5.33 -4.41 -6.09
N LEU A 200 4.64 -3.76 -5.15
CA LEU A 200 5.14 -2.55 -4.49
C LEU A 200 5.96 -2.89 -3.25
N ALA A 201 5.49 -3.83 -2.44
CA ALA A 201 6.16 -4.27 -1.22
C ALA A 201 5.68 -5.65 -0.78
N GLU A 202 6.61 -6.53 -0.42
CA GLU A 202 6.33 -7.90 0.04
C GLU A 202 5.95 -7.93 1.53
N GLU A 203 6.43 -6.93 2.27
CA GLU A 203 6.30 -6.80 3.72
C GLU A 203 4.87 -6.48 4.15
N VAL A 204 4.02 -6.08 3.21
CA VAL A 204 2.61 -5.78 3.48
C VAL A 204 1.83 -7.07 3.65
N GLY A 205 1.33 -7.30 4.86
CA GLY A 205 0.50 -8.47 5.18
C GLY A 205 -0.99 -8.19 5.11
N GLN A 206 -1.40 -6.94 5.34
CA GLN A 206 -2.78 -6.52 5.32
C GLN A 206 -2.88 -5.06 4.88
N LEU A 207 -3.89 -4.76 4.07
CA LEU A 207 -4.25 -3.43 3.60
C LEU A 207 -5.76 -3.30 3.72
N SER A 208 -6.25 -2.21 4.30
CA SER A 208 -7.68 -1.92 4.36
C SER A 208 -8.00 -0.45 4.09
N PHE A 209 -9.16 -0.23 3.50
CA PHE A 209 -9.70 1.08 3.14
C PHE A 209 -11.04 1.32 3.82
N GLN A 210 -11.25 2.56 4.27
CA GLN A 210 -12.54 3.06 4.75
C GLN A 210 -12.82 4.43 4.15
N TYR A 211 -14.06 4.67 3.78
CA TYR A 211 -14.50 5.86 3.05
C TYR A 211 -15.33 6.74 3.97
N PHE A 212 -15.01 8.03 4.06
CA PHE A 212 -15.75 8.98 4.89
C PHE A 212 -16.63 9.86 4.01
N ASP A 213 -17.94 9.81 4.22
CA ASP A 213 -18.94 10.56 3.45
C ASP A 213 -19.24 11.95 4.03
N GLY A 214 -18.81 12.20 5.28
CA GLY A 214 -19.09 13.43 6.03
C GLY A 214 -19.81 13.20 7.34
N ALA A 215 -20.50 12.07 7.47
CA ALA A 215 -21.22 11.65 8.66
C ALA A 215 -20.63 10.36 9.25
N GLU A 216 -20.39 9.34 8.41
CA GLU A 216 -19.99 8.00 8.83
C GLU A 216 -18.83 7.45 7.99
N TYR A 217 -18.23 6.37 8.51
CA TYR A 217 -17.20 5.61 7.80
C TYR A 217 -17.84 4.37 7.17
N LEU A 218 -17.68 4.24 5.85
CA LEU A 218 -18.19 3.16 5.02
C LEU A 218 -17.05 2.23 4.61
N THR A 219 -17.39 0.97 4.35
CA THR A 219 -16.44 -0.09 3.94
C THR A 219 -16.34 -0.26 2.43
N GLU A 220 -17.25 0.39 1.70
CA GLU A 220 -17.37 0.36 0.25
C GLU A 220 -17.81 1.74 -0.25
N TRP A 221 -17.40 2.06 -1.46
CA TRP A 221 -17.75 3.33 -2.11
C TRP A 221 -17.79 3.18 -3.62
N ASP A 222 -18.84 3.74 -4.22
CA ASP A 222 -18.96 3.95 -5.66
C ASP A 222 -19.30 5.41 -5.92
N SER A 223 -18.34 6.14 -6.51
CA SER A 223 -18.52 7.58 -6.76
C SER A 223 -19.52 7.88 -7.88
N THR A 224 -19.74 6.92 -8.78
CA THR A 224 -20.65 7.11 -9.91
C THR A 224 -22.09 6.83 -9.51
N ALA A 225 -22.32 5.78 -8.71
CA ALA A 225 -23.64 5.48 -8.15
C ALA A 225 -24.13 6.61 -7.22
N GLN A 226 -23.26 7.11 -6.34
CA GLN A 226 -23.66 8.22 -5.46
C GLN A 226 -23.56 9.60 -6.14
N ASN A 227 -23.03 9.65 -7.36
CA ASN A 227 -22.66 10.89 -8.07
C ASN A 227 -21.87 11.88 -7.18
N MET A 228 -21.07 11.36 -6.24
CA MET A 228 -20.27 12.13 -5.29
C MET A 228 -18.98 11.39 -4.91
N MET A 229 -17.98 12.15 -4.47
CA MET A 229 -16.69 11.62 -4.01
C MET A 229 -16.68 11.56 -2.47
N PRO A 230 -16.02 10.58 -1.83
CA PRO A 230 -15.90 10.60 -0.38
C PRO A 230 -15.00 11.77 0.03
N LEU A 231 -15.26 12.35 1.20
CA LEU A 231 -14.47 13.46 1.73
C LEU A 231 -13.05 13.05 2.10
N ALA A 232 -12.89 11.84 2.63
CA ALA A 232 -11.59 11.29 2.97
C ALA A 232 -11.58 9.78 2.87
N ILE A 233 -10.39 9.23 2.66
CA ILE A 233 -10.13 7.79 2.73
C ILE A 233 -9.16 7.51 3.85
N VAL A 234 -9.50 6.57 4.71
CA VAL A 234 -8.60 6.01 5.70
C VAL A 234 -7.92 4.81 5.07
N VAL A 235 -6.60 4.88 4.97
CA VAL A 235 -5.75 3.78 4.53
C VAL A 235 -5.06 3.21 5.76
N GLU A 236 -5.28 1.93 6.03
CA GLU A 236 -4.60 1.20 7.10
C GLU A 236 -3.78 0.05 6.51
N LEU A 237 -2.51 -0.01 6.92
CA LEU A 237 -1.50 -0.91 6.39
C LEU A 237 -0.83 -1.64 7.56
N THR A 238 -0.75 -2.97 7.50
CA THR A 238 0.02 -3.75 8.49
C THR A 238 1.21 -4.42 7.81
N LEU A 239 2.40 -4.13 8.31
CA LEU A 239 3.64 -4.79 7.90
C LEU A 239 3.82 -6.08 8.71
N ARG A 240 4.15 -7.18 8.04
CA ARG A 240 4.40 -8.50 8.64
C ARG A 240 5.87 -8.89 8.59
N THR A 241 6.20 -10.03 9.18
CA THR A 241 7.47 -10.72 8.95
C THR A 241 7.44 -11.40 7.59
N LEU A 242 8.52 -11.33 6.84
CA LEU A 242 8.67 -12.05 5.57
C LEU A 242 9.06 -13.51 5.80
N PRO A 243 8.64 -14.43 4.92
CA PRO A 243 9.14 -15.80 4.94
C PRO A 243 10.65 -15.86 4.69
N ASP A 244 11.32 -16.82 5.30
CA ASP A 244 12.74 -17.10 5.07
C ASP A 244 12.97 -17.74 3.68
N ALA A 245 14.24 -17.99 3.33
CA ALA A 245 14.61 -18.63 2.06
C ALA A 245 14.03 -20.05 1.88
N GLN A 246 13.47 -20.66 2.92
CA GLN A 246 12.81 -21.96 2.89
C GLN A 246 11.27 -21.82 2.82
N GLY A 247 10.75 -20.59 2.68
CA GLY A 247 9.32 -20.29 2.62
C GLY A 247 8.62 -20.36 3.98
N ARG A 248 9.36 -20.38 5.08
CA ARG A 248 8.79 -20.44 6.44
C ARG A 248 8.75 -19.06 7.06
N VAL A 249 7.62 -18.70 7.64
CA VAL A 249 7.50 -17.47 8.43
C VAL A 249 8.10 -17.72 9.82
N PRO A 250 9.12 -16.96 10.26
CA PRO A 250 9.64 -17.05 11.61
C PRO A 250 8.54 -16.80 12.65
N GLU A 251 8.56 -17.57 13.74
CA GLU A 251 7.65 -17.38 14.88
C GLU A 251 8.26 -16.46 15.95
N GLU A 252 7.42 -15.94 16.86
CA GLU A 252 7.86 -15.10 17.96
C GLU A 252 8.99 -15.78 18.77
N GLY A 253 10.11 -15.08 18.93
CA GLY A 253 11.31 -15.59 19.60
C GLY A 253 12.31 -16.31 18.68
N GLN A 254 12.00 -16.51 17.40
CA GLN A 254 12.96 -16.98 16.40
C GLN A 254 13.74 -15.81 15.76
N ALA A 255 14.97 -16.09 15.34
CA ALA A 255 15.76 -15.10 14.62
C ALA A 255 15.09 -14.73 13.30
N GLY A 256 14.93 -13.42 13.03
CA GLY A 256 14.24 -12.91 11.84
C GLY A 256 12.76 -12.60 12.05
N TYR A 257 12.18 -12.95 13.21
CA TYR A 257 10.83 -12.53 13.56
C TYR A 257 10.76 -11.03 13.79
N LEU A 258 9.78 -10.38 13.18
CA LEU A 258 9.47 -8.97 13.31
C LEU A 258 7.99 -8.82 13.73
N PRO A 259 7.70 -8.16 14.87
CA PRO A 259 6.32 -7.97 15.30
C PRO A 259 5.53 -7.19 14.24
N PRO A 260 4.25 -7.51 13.99
CA PRO A 260 3.47 -6.76 13.03
C PRO A 260 3.31 -5.30 13.46
N THR A 261 3.48 -4.37 12.52
CA THR A 261 3.31 -2.93 12.79
C THR A 261 2.21 -2.36 11.91
N THR A 262 1.23 -1.71 12.52
CA THR A 262 0.09 -1.11 11.83
C THR A 262 0.26 0.39 11.69
N HIS A 263 0.06 0.90 10.49
CA HIS A 263 0.20 2.30 10.13
C HIS A 263 -1.09 2.78 9.48
N ARG A 264 -1.63 3.90 9.97
CA ARG A 264 -2.89 4.48 9.50
C ARG A 264 -2.66 5.89 8.97
N LEU A 265 -3.23 6.20 7.81
CA LEU A 265 -3.23 7.53 7.21
C LEU A 265 -4.64 7.91 6.77
N VAL A 266 -5.07 9.13 7.11
CA VAL A 266 -6.31 9.70 6.59
C VAL A 266 -5.95 10.67 5.47
N VAL A 267 -6.50 10.44 4.29
CA VAL A 267 -6.22 11.21 3.07
C VAL A 267 -7.48 11.96 2.67
N PRO A 268 -7.51 13.31 2.77
CA PRO A 268 -8.63 14.09 2.27
C PRO A 268 -8.61 14.14 0.74
N ILE A 269 -9.78 14.09 0.12
CA ILE A 269 -9.92 14.16 -1.34
C ILE A 269 -10.29 15.59 -1.77
N PRO A 270 -9.48 16.24 -2.63
CA PRO A 270 -9.67 17.66 -2.95
C PRO A 270 -10.93 17.95 -3.79
N VAL A 271 -11.42 16.97 -4.55
CA VAL A 271 -12.61 17.13 -5.40
C VAL A 271 -13.92 16.85 -4.66
N ALA A 272 -13.87 16.47 -3.39
CA ALA A 272 -15.06 16.21 -2.59
C ALA A 272 -15.78 17.51 -2.20
N LYS A 273 -17.10 17.55 -2.43
CA LYS A 273 -17.94 18.64 -1.94
C LYS A 273 -18.13 18.50 -0.43
N PRO A 274 -18.14 19.61 0.34
CA PRO A 274 -18.42 19.53 1.78
C PRO A 274 -19.82 18.96 2.02
N TYR A 275 -19.94 18.11 3.02
CA TYR A 275 -21.25 17.65 3.49
C TYR A 275 -22.07 18.85 3.97
N VAL A 276 -23.26 19.04 3.41
CA VAL A 276 -24.20 20.08 3.84
C VAL A 276 -25.32 19.36 4.59
N GLU A 277 -25.30 19.46 5.91
CA GLU A 277 -26.48 19.14 6.71
C GLU A 277 -27.59 20.10 6.28
N GLU A 278 -28.66 19.57 5.67
CA GLU A 278 -29.84 20.35 5.35
C GLU A 278 -30.44 20.86 6.67
N THR A 279 -30.11 22.11 7.04
CA THR A 279 -30.75 22.78 8.17
C THR A 279 -32.23 22.89 7.86
N ALA A 280 -33.03 22.09 8.57
CA ALA A 280 -34.48 22.14 8.56
C ALA A 280 -34.98 23.59 8.66
N ILE A 281 -35.76 24.00 7.65
CA ILE A 281 -36.45 25.29 7.58
C ILE A 281 -37.69 25.25 8.46
#